data_AF-A0A970EYK7-F1
#
_entry.id   AF-A0A970EYK7-F1
#
_cell.length_a   1.000
_cell.length_b   1.000
_cell.length_c   1.000
_cell.angle_alpha   90.00
_cell.angle_beta   90.00
_cell.angle_gamma   90.00
#
_symmetry.space_group_name_H-M   'P 1'
#
loop_
_entity.id
_entity.type
_entity.pdbx_description
1 polymer ?
#
loop_
_entity_poly.entity_id
_entity_poly.type
_entity_poly.pdbx_seq_one_letter_code
_entity_poly.pdbx_strand_id
1 'polypeptide(L)'
;MLEIMKILYDSVVVLWYFVFFIFLYVIYIRNVKPYKVKYEQKIRKKYPSKLNPAELSLLFYKKIIPEVFTASILSLIRDGKIKVKKIEDDYLFTVSSTSENKLSKSQEYILDILFNSISKEPKLKLSDIEKYASDKSNSTDFFTNYYVWRRIAHKETLDKHFFEEKSGYNLIVIYRQITDLLIIINFIAGYHNVYAYLLIIISFILSTFFYHTYKRTEDANEEYHKWKAFQNYLLELNNEKHQLDKNKILDFLIYGTVLKTTSNMPNDFFEGVDELAFKLNKIIKKCIINAELYAYRKIQWK
;
A
#
# COMPACT_ATOMS: atom_id res chain seq x y z
N MET A 1 -14.57 34.38 45.63
CA MET A 1 -14.61 34.67 44.17
C MET A 1 -13.60 33.82 43.40
N LEU A 2 -12.32 33.83 43.77
CA LEU A 2 -11.26 33.03 43.13
C LEU A 2 -11.52 31.51 43.13
N GLU A 3 -12.02 30.96 44.25
CA GLU A 3 -12.38 29.53 44.34
C GLU A 3 -13.54 29.15 43.42
N ILE A 4 -14.56 30.01 43.32
CA ILE A 4 -15.71 29.80 42.43
C ILE A 4 -15.25 29.77 40.96
N MET A 5 -14.32 30.66 40.58
CA MET A 5 -13.75 30.68 39.23
C MET A 5 -12.92 29.42 38.93
N LYS A 6 -12.18 28.90 39.92
CA LYS A 6 -11.44 27.64 39.78
C LYS A 6 -12.37 26.45 39.58
N ILE A 7 -13.44 26.33 40.37
CA ILE A 7 -14.44 25.25 40.23
C ILE A 7 -15.11 25.31 38.85
N LEU A 8 -15.46 26.53 38.40
CA LEU A 8 -16.03 26.73 37.06
C LEU A 8 -15.04 26.27 35.98
N TYR A 9 -13.77 26.67 36.08
CA TYR A 9 -12.72 26.27 35.15
C TYR A 9 -12.54 24.75 35.11
N ASP A 10 -12.46 24.10 36.27
CA ASP A 10 -12.31 22.64 36.37
C ASP A 10 -13.51 21.92 35.72
N SER A 11 -14.72 22.47 35.90
CA SER A 11 -15.94 21.96 35.24
C SER A 11 -15.85 22.09 33.72
N VAL A 12 -15.33 23.22 33.21
CA VAL A 12 -15.11 23.42 31.76
C VAL A 12 -14.07 22.44 31.22
N VAL A 13 -12.97 22.21 31.93
CA VAL A 13 -11.95 21.23 31.54
C VAL A 13 -12.57 19.83 31.43
N VAL A 14 -13.36 19.42 32.42
CA VAL A 14 -14.07 18.13 32.40
C VAL A 14 -15.03 18.04 31.20
N LEU A 15 -15.83 19.08 30.96
CA LEU A 15 -16.71 19.14 29.78
C LEU A 15 -15.94 19.04 28.47
N TRP A 16 -14.74 19.61 28.41
CA TRP A 16 -13.91 19.59 27.21
C TRP A 16 -13.42 18.18 26.84
N TYR A 17 -13.16 17.31 27.84
CA TYR A 17 -12.92 15.89 27.60
C TYR A 17 -14.13 15.18 26.98
N PHE A 18 -15.37 15.57 27.31
CA PHE A 18 -16.55 15.01 26.64
C PHE A 18 -16.65 15.48 25.18
N VAL A 19 -16.29 16.74 24.90
CA VAL A 19 -16.23 17.26 23.52
C VAL A 19 -15.24 16.46 22.66
N PHE A 20 -14.10 16.03 23.23
CA PHE A 20 -13.17 15.13 22.54
C PHE A 20 -13.85 13.85 22.03
N PHE A 21 -14.63 13.17 22.87
CA PHE A 21 -15.32 11.95 22.45
C PHE A 21 -16.36 12.22 21.35
N ILE A 22 -17.07 13.35 21.42
CA ILE A 22 -18.00 13.78 20.37
C ILE A 22 -17.24 13.99 19.05
N PHE A 23 -16.11 14.69 19.08
CA PHE A 23 -15.34 14.97 17.87
C PHE A 23 -14.73 13.69 17.29
N LEU A 24 -14.25 12.78 18.14
CA LEU A 24 -13.77 11.47 17.73
C LEU A 24 -14.88 10.68 17.02
N TYR A 25 -16.09 10.66 17.59
CA TYR A 25 -17.24 9.99 16.98
C TYR A 25 -17.64 10.62 15.64
N VAL A 26 -17.70 11.95 15.55
CA VAL A 26 -18.01 12.66 14.30
C VAL A 26 -16.97 12.36 13.22
N ILE A 27 -15.68 12.39 13.57
CA ILE A 27 -14.58 12.04 12.65
C ILE A 27 -14.71 10.58 12.20
N TYR A 28 -15.06 9.66 13.10
CA TYR A 28 -15.29 8.26 12.77
C TYR A 28 -16.41 8.08 11.76
N ILE A 29 -17.59 8.66 11.99
CA ILE A 29 -18.73 8.54 11.07
C ILE A 29 -18.41 9.14 9.70
N ARG A 30 -17.72 10.28 9.67
CA ARG A 30 -17.43 10.99 8.41
C ARG A 30 -16.30 10.38 7.61
N ASN A 31 -15.24 9.89 8.27
CA ASN A 31 -13.97 9.56 7.63
C ASN A 31 -13.50 8.11 7.84
N VAL A 32 -14.23 7.27 8.56
CA VAL A 32 -13.80 5.89 8.86
C VAL A 32 -14.91 4.87 8.60
N LYS A 33 -16.15 5.18 8.99
CA LYS A 33 -17.27 4.26 8.85
C LYS A 33 -17.46 3.88 7.37
N PRO A 34 -17.32 2.60 6.99
CA PRO A 34 -17.47 2.16 5.61
C PRO A 34 -18.94 2.23 5.18
N TYR A 35 -19.15 2.37 3.87
CA TYR A 35 -20.48 2.21 3.27
C TYR A 35 -20.99 0.78 3.45
N LYS A 36 -22.32 0.62 3.44
CA LYS A 36 -22.93 -0.70 3.35
C LYS A 36 -22.62 -1.31 1.98
N VAL A 37 -22.27 -2.58 1.98
CA VAL A 37 -21.83 -3.33 0.80
C VAL A 37 -22.99 -4.18 0.33
N LYS A 38 -23.26 -4.20 -0.98
CA LYS A 38 -24.32 -5.03 -1.59
C LYS A 38 -23.83 -6.44 -1.89
N TYR A 39 -22.52 -6.59 -2.13
CA TYR A 39 -21.89 -7.87 -2.40
C TYR A 39 -21.73 -8.74 -1.14
N GLU A 40 -22.48 -9.85 -1.08
CA GLU A 40 -22.52 -10.75 0.09
C GLU A 40 -21.69 -12.04 -0.07
N GLN A 41 -21.25 -12.37 -1.30
CA GLN A 41 -20.56 -13.64 -1.57
C GLN A 41 -19.16 -13.68 -0.91
N LYS A 42 -18.88 -14.72 -0.12
CA LYS A 42 -17.59 -14.88 0.58
C LYS A 42 -16.45 -15.34 -0.33
N ILE A 43 -16.75 -16.08 -1.39
CA ILE A 43 -15.78 -16.70 -2.30
C ILE A 43 -16.15 -16.30 -3.73
N ARG A 44 -15.14 -15.90 -4.51
CA ARG A 44 -15.32 -15.56 -5.93
C ARG A 44 -14.19 -16.19 -6.76
N LYS A 45 -14.54 -17.06 -7.72
CA LYS A 45 -13.53 -17.75 -8.56
C LYS A 45 -12.91 -16.87 -9.64
N LYS A 46 -13.66 -15.87 -10.13
CA LYS A 46 -13.22 -14.95 -11.18
C LYS A 46 -12.81 -13.63 -10.56
N TYR A 47 -11.67 -13.07 -10.99
CA TYR A 47 -11.29 -11.73 -10.55
C TYR A 47 -12.39 -10.71 -10.90
N PRO A 48 -12.67 -9.72 -10.03
CA PRO A 48 -13.82 -8.83 -10.19
C PRO A 48 -13.74 -7.90 -11.39
N SER A 49 -12.56 -7.33 -11.64
CA SER A 49 -12.30 -6.35 -12.68
C SER A 49 -10.83 -6.42 -13.12
N LYS A 50 -10.48 -5.68 -14.18
CA LYS A 50 -9.12 -5.62 -14.72
C LYS A 50 -8.30 -4.49 -14.08
N LEU A 51 -8.18 -4.50 -12.75
CA LEU A 51 -7.29 -3.55 -12.06
C LEU A 51 -5.84 -3.87 -12.42
N ASN A 52 -5.02 -2.86 -12.65
CA ASN A 52 -3.59 -3.08 -12.72
C ASN A 52 -3.02 -3.40 -11.31
N PRO A 53 -1.80 -3.95 -11.21
CA PRO A 53 -1.23 -4.33 -9.91
C PRO A 53 -1.14 -3.16 -8.91
N ALA A 54 -0.86 -1.94 -9.37
CA ALA A 54 -0.74 -0.76 -8.54
C ALA A 54 -2.10 -0.31 -7.99
N GLU A 55 -3.15 -0.33 -8.81
CA GLU A 55 -4.53 -0.02 -8.42
C GLU A 55 -5.03 -0.99 -7.36
N LEU A 56 -4.83 -2.30 -7.57
CA LEU A 56 -5.21 -3.32 -6.60
C LEU A 56 -4.48 -3.12 -5.26
N SER A 57 -3.20 -2.78 -5.32
CA SER A 57 -2.40 -2.50 -4.13
C SER A 57 -2.90 -1.27 -3.38
N LEU A 58 -3.24 -0.20 -4.11
CA LEU A 58 -3.80 1.01 -3.52
C LEU A 58 -5.14 0.74 -2.85
N LEU A 59 -6.02 -0.04 -3.48
CA LEU A 59 -7.33 -0.43 -2.95
C LEU A 59 -7.22 -1.22 -1.62
N PHE A 60 -6.27 -2.15 -1.53
CA PHE A 60 -6.09 -3.00 -0.35
C PHE A 60 -5.25 -2.37 0.75
N TYR A 61 -4.11 -1.79 0.38
CA TYR A 61 -3.05 -1.42 1.32
C TYR A 61 -2.85 0.08 1.43
N LYS A 62 -3.54 0.90 0.62
CA LYS A 62 -3.39 2.37 0.57
C LYS A 62 -1.99 2.86 0.18
N LYS A 63 -1.15 1.96 -0.30
CA LYS A 63 0.21 2.23 -0.71
C LYS A 63 0.62 1.18 -1.73
N ILE A 64 1.53 1.55 -2.62
CA ILE A 64 2.20 0.59 -3.48
C ILE A 64 3.15 -0.24 -2.62
N ILE A 65 2.87 -1.53 -2.45
CA ILE A 65 3.73 -2.49 -1.73
C ILE A 65 4.83 -3.07 -2.66
N PRO A 66 5.95 -3.59 -2.12
CA PRO A 66 7.02 -4.18 -2.93
C PRO A 66 6.56 -5.24 -3.94
N GLU A 67 5.59 -6.07 -3.56
CA GLU A 67 5.03 -7.14 -4.40
C GLU A 67 4.44 -6.62 -5.72
N VAL A 68 4.05 -5.34 -5.78
CA VAL A 68 3.51 -4.72 -7.00
C VAL A 68 4.56 -4.67 -8.10
N PHE A 69 5.85 -4.51 -7.76
CA PHE A 69 6.89 -4.46 -8.78
C PHE A 69 6.99 -5.80 -9.51
N THR A 70 7.05 -6.90 -8.75
CA THR A 70 6.99 -8.27 -9.27
C THR A 70 5.73 -8.49 -10.11
N ALA A 71 4.56 -8.14 -9.56
CA ALA A 71 3.29 -8.32 -10.27
C ALA A 71 3.20 -7.50 -11.56
N SER A 72 3.88 -6.34 -11.63
CA SER A 72 3.95 -5.51 -12.83
C SER A 72 4.92 -6.07 -13.88
N ILE A 73 6.00 -6.73 -13.46
CA ILE A 73 6.83 -7.51 -14.39
C ILE A 73 6.04 -8.69 -14.95
N LEU A 74 5.30 -9.41 -14.10
CA LEU A 74 4.43 -10.51 -14.53
C LEU A 74 3.33 -10.03 -15.49
N SER A 75 2.76 -8.83 -15.29
CA SER A 75 1.78 -8.26 -16.23
C SER A 75 2.40 -7.91 -17.58
N LEU A 76 3.64 -7.41 -17.62
CA LEU A 76 4.38 -7.19 -18.88
C LEU A 76 4.65 -8.50 -19.63
N ILE A 77 4.90 -9.60 -18.90
CA ILE A 77 5.04 -10.94 -19.50
C ILE A 77 3.71 -11.40 -20.09
N ARG A 78 2.62 -11.26 -19.33
CA ARG A 78 1.26 -11.61 -19.77
C ARG A 78 0.88 -10.85 -21.05
N ASP A 79 1.20 -9.56 -21.09
CA ASP A 79 0.86 -8.67 -22.18
C ASP A 79 1.83 -8.83 -23.39
N GLY A 80 2.74 -9.81 -23.35
CA GLY A 80 3.65 -10.15 -24.43
C GLY A 80 4.78 -9.13 -24.65
N LYS A 81 4.98 -8.20 -23.71
CA LYS A 81 6.02 -7.15 -23.75
C LYS A 81 7.40 -7.70 -23.40
N ILE A 82 7.42 -8.69 -22.51
CA ILE A 82 8.63 -9.42 -22.12
C ILE A 82 8.41 -10.90 -22.43
N LYS A 83 9.31 -11.50 -23.21
CA LYS A 83 9.35 -12.95 -23.43
C LYS A 83 10.29 -13.58 -22.43
N VAL A 84 9.87 -14.68 -21.81
CA VAL A 84 10.67 -15.43 -20.84
C VAL A 84 10.95 -16.82 -21.38
N LYS A 85 12.20 -17.26 -21.27
CA LYS A 85 12.63 -18.63 -21.58
C LYS A 85 13.38 -19.20 -20.37
N LYS A 86 12.97 -20.39 -19.91
CA LYS A 86 13.72 -21.16 -18.90
C LYS A 86 15.01 -21.70 -19.55
N ILE A 87 16.14 -21.48 -18.89
CA ILE A 87 17.47 -21.95 -19.33
C ILE A 87 18.13 -22.60 -18.12
N GLU A 88 18.25 -23.93 -18.15
CA GLU A 88 18.77 -24.72 -17.02
C GLU A 88 18.02 -24.34 -15.72
N ASP A 89 18.73 -23.74 -14.74
CA ASP A 89 18.20 -23.31 -13.44
C ASP A 89 17.83 -21.81 -13.38
N ASP A 90 17.90 -21.10 -14.51
CA ASP A 90 17.70 -19.64 -14.64
C ASP A 90 16.59 -19.29 -15.65
N TYR A 91 16.23 -18.01 -15.70
CA TYR A 91 15.23 -17.46 -16.60
C TYR A 91 15.80 -16.30 -17.40
N LEU A 92 15.68 -16.38 -18.72
CA LEU A 92 16.10 -15.33 -19.65
C LEU A 92 14.90 -14.50 -20.09
N PHE A 93 14.94 -13.21 -19.79
CA PHE A 93 13.99 -12.20 -20.22
C PHE A 93 14.50 -11.51 -21.49
N THR A 94 13.60 -11.27 -22.44
CA THR A 94 13.89 -10.54 -23.68
C THR A 94 12.78 -9.56 -24.00
N VAL A 95 13.14 -8.35 -24.44
CA VAL A 95 12.14 -7.34 -24.85
C VAL A 95 11.49 -7.77 -26.17
N SER A 96 10.17 -7.69 -26.24
CA SER A 96 9.42 -7.97 -27.45
C SER A 96 9.14 -6.67 -28.22
N SER A 97 9.68 -6.57 -29.44
CA SER A 97 9.48 -5.42 -30.35
C SER A 97 8.11 -5.37 -31.04
N THR A 98 7.21 -6.32 -30.77
CA THR A 98 6.03 -6.61 -31.63
C THR A 98 4.69 -6.24 -31.00
N SER A 99 4.65 -5.33 -30.03
CA SER A 99 3.44 -5.15 -29.22
C SER A 99 2.78 -3.78 -29.42
N GLU A 100 1.65 -3.77 -30.13
CA GLU A 100 0.88 -2.59 -30.53
C GLU A 100 0.26 -1.80 -29.36
N ASN A 101 0.08 -2.43 -28.18
CA ASN A 101 -0.55 -1.76 -27.04
C ASN A 101 0.35 -0.69 -26.42
N LYS A 102 -0.21 0.51 -26.20
CA LYS A 102 0.49 1.59 -25.49
C LYS A 102 0.82 1.18 -24.05
N LEU A 103 2.10 1.29 -23.67
CA LEU A 103 2.57 1.05 -22.31
C LEU A 103 2.17 2.23 -21.40
N SER A 104 1.92 1.96 -20.12
CA SER A 104 1.87 3.04 -19.12
C SER A 104 3.29 3.56 -18.84
N LYS A 105 3.42 4.75 -18.25
CA LYS A 105 4.73 5.29 -17.88
C LYS A 105 5.40 4.42 -16.82
N SER A 106 4.63 3.85 -15.89
CA SER A 106 5.18 2.90 -14.91
C SER A 106 5.69 1.61 -15.55
N GLN A 107 5.03 1.13 -16.61
CA GLN A 107 5.46 -0.04 -17.37
C GLN A 107 6.71 0.24 -18.23
N GLU A 108 6.75 1.37 -18.93
CA GLU A 108 7.93 1.83 -19.68
C GLU A 108 9.15 1.92 -18.75
N TYR A 109 8.96 2.49 -17.56
CA TYR A 109 10.03 2.64 -16.59
C TYR A 109 10.50 1.30 -16.01
N ILE A 110 9.64 0.28 -15.89
CA ILE A 110 10.10 -1.08 -15.55
C ILE A 110 11.03 -1.64 -16.64
N LEU A 111 10.68 -1.46 -17.92
CA LEU A 111 11.51 -1.91 -19.02
C LEU A 111 12.88 -1.21 -19.01
N ASP A 112 12.90 0.10 -18.73
CA ASP A 112 14.13 0.88 -18.56
C ASP A 112 15.00 0.36 -17.41
N ILE A 113 14.40 0.05 -16.25
CA ILE A 113 15.13 -0.56 -15.13
C ILE A 113 15.76 -1.89 -15.55
N LEU A 114 14.97 -2.78 -16.17
CA LEU A 114 15.42 -4.14 -16.49
C LEU A 114 16.48 -4.17 -17.60
N PHE A 115 16.28 -3.41 -18.69
CA PHE A 115 17.03 -3.58 -19.94
C PHE A 115 17.94 -2.40 -20.31
N ASN A 116 17.93 -1.30 -19.54
CA ASN A 116 18.90 -0.22 -19.68
C ASN A 116 19.73 0.01 -18.41
N SER A 117 19.13 -0.17 -17.23
CA SER A 117 19.84 0.02 -15.95
C SER A 117 20.58 -1.24 -15.48
N ILE A 118 19.88 -2.39 -15.42
CA ILE A 118 20.45 -3.66 -14.93
C ILE A 118 21.24 -4.35 -16.02
N SER A 119 20.60 -4.61 -17.16
CA SER A 119 21.27 -5.06 -18.37
C SER A 119 21.49 -3.85 -19.29
N LYS A 120 22.61 -3.84 -20.03
CA LYS A 120 22.82 -2.90 -21.15
C LYS A 120 22.54 -3.55 -22.50
N GLU A 121 21.88 -4.70 -22.47
CA GLU A 121 21.56 -5.54 -23.62
C GLU A 121 20.05 -5.84 -23.65
N PRO A 122 19.48 -6.19 -24.82
CA PRO A 122 18.06 -6.56 -24.95
C PRO A 122 17.69 -7.89 -24.28
N LYS A 123 18.63 -8.49 -23.54
CA LYS A 123 18.50 -9.77 -22.83
C LYS A 123 18.96 -9.57 -21.38
N LEU A 124 18.27 -10.23 -20.46
CA LEU A 124 18.54 -10.16 -19.02
C LEU A 124 18.27 -11.52 -18.39
N LYS A 125 19.17 -12.04 -17.55
CA LYS A 125 18.87 -13.24 -16.74
C LYS A 125 18.29 -12.85 -15.38
N LEU A 126 17.49 -13.73 -14.77
CA LEU A 126 17.00 -13.52 -13.41
C LEU A 126 18.15 -13.41 -12.41
N SER A 127 19.20 -14.23 -12.60
CA SER A 127 20.42 -14.14 -11.80
C SER A 127 21.15 -12.79 -11.93
N ASP A 128 21.03 -12.09 -13.05
CA ASP A 128 21.64 -10.76 -13.23
C ASP A 128 20.93 -9.71 -12.37
N ILE A 129 19.60 -9.81 -12.22
CA ILE A 129 18.82 -8.96 -11.30
C ILE A 129 19.29 -9.18 -9.86
N GLU A 130 19.46 -10.45 -9.45
CA GLU A 130 19.94 -10.77 -8.10
C GLU A 130 21.37 -10.26 -7.86
N LYS A 131 22.28 -10.45 -8.83
CA LYS A 131 23.66 -9.97 -8.75
C LYS A 131 23.73 -8.45 -8.67
N TYR A 132 23.01 -7.75 -9.55
CA TYR A 132 22.97 -6.28 -9.59
C TYR A 132 22.52 -5.72 -8.25
N ALA A 133 21.44 -6.25 -7.70
CA ALA A 133 20.92 -5.73 -6.44
C ALA A 133 21.68 -6.21 -5.18
N SER A 134 22.54 -7.22 -5.31
CA SER A 134 23.40 -7.68 -4.21
C SER A 134 24.72 -6.90 -4.14
N ASP A 135 25.14 -6.23 -5.22
CA ASP A 135 26.29 -5.34 -5.21
C ASP A 135 25.98 -4.03 -4.46
N LYS A 136 26.94 -3.54 -3.66
CA LYS A 136 26.71 -2.40 -2.75
C LYS A 136 26.41 -1.10 -3.50
N SER A 137 27.15 -0.80 -4.57
CA SER A 137 26.91 0.37 -5.43
C SER A 137 25.55 0.26 -6.13
N ASN A 138 25.36 -0.84 -6.85
CA ASN A 138 24.18 -1.06 -7.69
C ASN A 138 22.88 -1.22 -6.88
N SER A 139 22.95 -1.69 -5.63
CA SER A 139 21.78 -1.79 -4.73
C SER A 139 21.16 -0.42 -4.42
N THR A 140 21.98 0.63 -4.32
CA THR A 140 21.50 2.00 -4.07
C THR A 140 20.80 2.56 -5.31
N ASP A 141 21.35 2.29 -6.49
CA ASP A 141 20.77 2.69 -7.77
C ASP A 141 19.46 1.96 -8.03
N PHE A 142 19.42 0.64 -7.78
CA PHE A 142 18.21 -0.17 -7.85
C PHE A 142 17.09 0.41 -6.96
N PHE A 143 17.42 0.78 -5.72
CA PHE A 143 16.45 1.36 -4.79
C PHE A 143 15.94 2.72 -5.22
N THR A 144 16.83 3.56 -5.76
CA THR A 144 16.45 4.87 -6.30
C THR A 144 15.48 4.69 -7.46
N ASN A 145 15.81 3.81 -8.40
CA ASN A 145 14.96 3.46 -9.53
C ASN A 145 13.62 2.87 -9.08
N TYR A 146 13.62 1.92 -8.14
CA TYR A 146 12.39 1.38 -7.55
C TYR A 146 11.53 2.47 -6.90
N TYR A 147 12.13 3.42 -6.17
CA TYR A 147 11.40 4.51 -5.55
C TYR A 147 10.79 5.47 -6.58
N VAL A 148 11.54 5.82 -7.63
CA VAL A 148 11.04 6.63 -8.75
C VAL A 148 9.88 5.92 -9.44
N TRP A 149 10.04 4.65 -9.78
CA TRP A 149 9.00 3.80 -10.34
C TRP A 149 7.74 3.82 -9.46
N ARG A 150 7.91 3.60 -8.15
CA ARG A 150 6.81 3.55 -7.18
C ARG A 150 6.01 4.85 -7.17
N ARG A 151 6.67 5.99 -7.30
CA ARG A 151 6.00 7.31 -7.40
C ARG A 151 5.24 7.47 -8.71
N ILE A 152 5.79 7.01 -9.83
CA ILE A 152 5.12 7.02 -11.14
C ILE A 152 3.87 6.14 -11.07
N ALA A 153 4.01 4.89 -10.61
CA ALA A 153 2.91 3.95 -10.45
C ALA A 153 1.82 4.51 -9.52
N HIS A 154 2.19 5.11 -8.38
CA HIS A 154 1.23 5.75 -7.50
C HIS A 154 0.47 6.89 -8.20
N LYS A 155 1.17 7.75 -8.95
CA LYS A 155 0.54 8.86 -9.67
C LYS A 155 -0.48 8.38 -10.71
N GLU A 156 -0.18 7.31 -11.44
CA GLU A 156 -1.12 6.71 -12.42
C GLU A 156 -2.39 6.15 -11.78
N THR A 157 -2.37 5.84 -10.48
CA THR A 157 -3.53 5.29 -9.76
C THR A 157 -4.43 6.34 -9.13
N LEU A 158 -4.00 7.60 -9.09
CA LEU A 158 -4.77 8.68 -8.44
C LEU A 158 -6.12 8.93 -9.13
N ASP A 159 -6.18 8.72 -10.46
CA ASP A 159 -7.38 8.95 -11.27
C ASP A 159 -8.54 7.99 -10.93
N LYS A 160 -8.29 6.94 -10.14
CA LYS A 160 -9.34 5.98 -9.72
C LYS A 160 -10.21 6.45 -8.55
N HIS A 161 -9.83 7.53 -7.85
CA HIS A 161 -10.61 8.10 -6.74
C HIS A 161 -11.11 7.05 -5.71
N PHE A 162 -10.25 6.12 -5.28
CA PHE A 162 -10.65 5.05 -4.36
C PHE A 162 -11.03 5.52 -2.95
N PHE A 163 -10.60 6.72 -2.56
CA PHE A 163 -10.79 7.27 -1.21
C PHE A 163 -11.45 8.64 -1.28
N GLU A 164 -12.35 8.89 -0.34
CA GLU A 164 -13.00 10.18 -0.18
C GLU A 164 -12.05 11.22 0.40
N GLU A 165 -12.30 12.48 0.04
CA GLU A 165 -11.65 13.61 0.70
C GLU A 165 -12.05 13.67 2.18
N LYS A 166 -11.07 13.96 3.03
CA LYS A 166 -11.30 14.03 4.47
C LYS A 166 -12.10 15.28 4.81
N SER A 167 -13.10 15.13 5.66
CA SER A 167 -13.92 16.23 6.17
C SER A 167 -13.76 16.41 7.67
N GLY A 168 -13.84 17.66 8.15
CA GLY A 168 -13.75 17.97 9.58
C GLY A 168 -12.37 18.41 10.07
N TYR A 169 -11.44 18.76 9.17
CA TYR A 169 -10.16 19.37 9.56
C TYR A 169 -10.34 20.60 10.46
N ASN A 170 -11.30 21.48 10.11
CA ASN A 170 -11.63 22.67 10.89
C ASN A 170 -12.05 22.33 12.33
N LEU A 171 -12.74 21.21 12.57
CA LEU A 171 -13.14 20.79 13.92
C LEU A 171 -11.91 20.50 14.79
N ILE A 172 -10.88 19.87 14.22
CA ILE A 172 -9.64 19.53 14.94
C ILE A 172 -8.83 20.79 15.23
N VAL A 173 -8.77 21.70 14.27
CA VAL A 173 -8.10 23.00 14.45
C VAL A 173 -8.78 23.79 15.57
N ILE A 174 -10.11 23.86 15.58
CA ILE A 174 -10.89 24.52 16.65
C ILE A 174 -10.65 23.83 17.99
N TYR A 175 -10.69 22.49 18.03
CA TYR A 175 -10.44 21.74 19.26
C TYR A 175 -9.05 22.04 19.84
N ARG A 176 -8.03 22.07 18.98
CA ARG A 176 -6.66 22.39 19.38
C ARG A 176 -6.53 23.82 19.92
N GLN A 177 -7.05 24.81 19.19
CA GLN A 177 -6.96 26.21 19.63
C GLN A 177 -7.64 26.46 20.98
N ILE A 178 -8.81 25.87 21.22
CA ILE A 178 -9.50 25.99 22.50
C ILE A 178 -8.73 25.25 23.60
N THR A 179 -8.15 24.09 23.29
CA THR A 179 -7.26 23.37 24.22
C THR A 179 -6.06 24.21 24.63
N ASP A 180 -5.39 24.85 23.66
CA ASP A 180 -4.24 25.72 23.91
C ASP A 180 -4.65 26.91 24.80
N LEU A 181 -5.83 27.51 24.54
CA LEU A 181 -6.39 28.57 25.36
C LEU A 181 -6.64 28.14 26.81
N LEU A 182 -7.24 26.95 27.03
CA LEU A 182 -7.49 26.42 28.37
C LEU A 182 -6.17 26.19 29.13
N ILE A 183 -5.14 25.67 28.47
CA ILE A 183 -3.82 25.48 29.07
C ILE A 183 -3.19 26.82 29.46
N ILE A 184 -3.28 27.84 28.59
CA ILE A 184 -2.78 29.19 28.88
C ILE A 184 -3.50 29.79 30.10
N ILE A 185 -4.82 29.67 30.17
CA ILE A 185 -5.62 30.14 31.32
C ILE A 185 -5.20 29.41 32.60
N ASN A 186 -5.02 28.09 32.55
CA ASN A 186 -4.56 27.29 33.70
C ASN A 186 -3.25 27.79 34.28
N PHE A 187 -2.33 28.20 33.40
CA PHE A 187 -1.01 28.68 33.76
C PHE A 187 -1.05 30.11 34.31
N ILE A 188 -1.66 31.05 33.58
CA ILE A 188 -1.71 32.47 33.96
C ILE A 188 -2.53 32.68 35.24
N ALA A 189 -3.65 31.96 35.40
CA ALA A 189 -4.51 32.09 36.57
C ALA A 189 -3.98 31.36 37.82
N GLY A 190 -2.84 30.65 37.71
CA GLY A 190 -2.22 29.93 38.83
C GLY A 190 -3.06 28.77 39.37
N TYR A 191 -3.97 28.20 38.57
CA TYR A 191 -4.84 27.10 39.01
C TYR A 191 -4.08 25.78 39.17
N HIS A 192 -3.04 25.58 38.34
CA HIS A 192 -2.18 24.40 38.31
C HIS A 192 -2.97 23.07 38.25
N ASN A 193 -4.11 23.05 37.57
CA ASN A 193 -4.88 21.83 37.37
C ASN A 193 -4.11 20.90 36.40
N VAL A 194 -3.72 19.73 36.90
CA VAL A 194 -2.97 18.72 36.12
C VAL A 194 -3.80 18.20 34.93
N TYR A 195 -5.12 18.06 35.09
CA TYR A 195 -6.01 17.58 34.02
C TYR A 195 -6.08 18.53 32.83
N ALA A 196 -5.85 19.83 33.03
CA ALA A 196 -5.78 20.78 31.93
C ALA A 196 -4.52 20.57 31.09
N TYR A 197 -3.37 20.29 31.70
CA TYR A 197 -2.14 20.00 30.97
C TYR A 197 -2.24 18.70 30.16
N LEU A 198 -2.94 17.69 30.68
CA LEU A 198 -3.17 16.42 29.96
C LEU A 198 -3.99 16.58 28.66
N LEU A 199 -4.71 17.69 28.48
CA LEU A 199 -5.42 17.97 27.23
C LEU A 199 -4.48 18.06 26.01
N ILE A 200 -3.20 18.38 26.21
CA ILE A 200 -2.22 18.40 25.11
C ILE A 200 -2.07 17.01 24.47
N ILE A 201 -2.08 15.96 25.30
CA ILE A 201 -1.98 14.56 24.86
C ILE A 201 -3.26 14.19 24.09
N ILE A 202 -4.42 14.57 24.61
CA ILE A 202 -5.71 14.32 23.96
C ILE A 202 -5.81 15.02 22.59
N SER A 203 -5.37 16.27 22.50
CA SER A 203 -5.31 17.02 21.25
C SER A 203 -4.39 16.37 20.22
N PHE A 204 -3.22 15.88 20.67
CA PHE A 204 -2.29 15.12 19.84
C PHE A 204 -2.90 13.79 19.35
N ILE A 205 -3.59 13.06 20.23
CA ILE A 205 -4.30 11.82 19.88
C ILE A 205 -5.37 12.10 18.82
N LEU A 206 -6.20 13.14 19.01
CA LEU A 206 -7.26 13.49 18.05
C LEU A 206 -6.69 13.84 16.67
N SER A 207 -5.63 14.65 16.65
CA SER A 207 -4.94 15.05 15.42
C SER A 207 -4.33 13.86 14.69
N THR A 208 -3.66 12.98 15.45
CA THR A 208 -3.07 11.74 14.92
C THR A 208 -4.14 10.80 14.39
N PHE A 209 -5.26 10.64 15.11
CA PHE A 209 -6.38 9.83 14.68
C PHE A 209 -6.92 10.32 13.32
N PHE A 210 -7.23 11.61 13.19
CA PHE A 210 -7.69 12.20 11.92
C PHE A 210 -6.69 12.05 10.77
N TYR A 211 -5.39 12.22 11.05
CA TYR A 211 -4.37 12.03 10.02
C TYR A 211 -4.37 10.60 9.46
N HIS A 212 -4.69 9.61 10.29
CA HIS A 212 -4.73 8.19 9.90
C HIS A 212 -6.11 7.69 9.46
N THR A 213 -7.17 8.50 9.55
CA THR A 213 -8.49 8.12 9.02
C THR A 213 -8.51 8.12 7.49
N TYR A 214 -9.41 7.34 6.92
CA TYR A 214 -9.64 7.23 5.48
C TYR A 214 -10.96 6.50 5.28
N LYS A 215 -11.68 6.89 4.23
CA LYS A 215 -12.92 6.26 3.85
C LYS A 215 -12.86 5.95 2.37
N ARG A 216 -13.21 4.71 2.01
CA ARG A 216 -13.36 4.35 0.59
C ARG A 216 -14.64 4.98 0.04
N THR A 217 -14.62 5.37 -1.23
CA THR A 217 -15.86 5.70 -1.94
C THR A 217 -16.78 4.47 -1.98
N GLU A 218 -18.08 4.67 -2.23
CA GLU A 218 -19.03 3.56 -2.27
C GLU A 218 -18.61 2.47 -3.27
N ASP A 219 -18.27 2.88 -4.51
CA ASP A 219 -17.81 1.98 -5.57
C ASP A 219 -16.50 1.25 -5.20
N ALA A 220 -15.53 1.97 -4.63
CA ALA A 220 -14.27 1.37 -4.22
C ALA A 220 -14.46 0.39 -3.04
N ASN A 221 -15.41 0.67 -2.14
CA ASN A 221 -15.72 -0.23 -1.05
C ASN A 221 -16.36 -1.52 -1.57
N GLU A 222 -17.31 -1.41 -2.50
CA GLU A 222 -17.93 -2.57 -3.17
C GLU A 222 -16.88 -3.40 -3.92
N GLU A 223 -16.01 -2.74 -4.69
CA GLU A 223 -14.92 -3.38 -5.43
C GLU A 223 -13.93 -4.09 -4.50
N TYR A 224 -13.55 -3.45 -3.39
CA TYR A 224 -12.69 -4.06 -2.35
C TYR A 224 -13.29 -5.36 -1.81
N HIS A 225 -14.60 -5.41 -1.55
CA HIS A 225 -15.26 -6.62 -1.06
C HIS A 225 -15.31 -7.74 -2.10
N LYS A 226 -15.52 -7.42 -3.39
CA LYS A 226 -15.41 -8.40 -4.47
C LYS A 226 -14.00 -8.97 -4.58
N TRP A 227 -12.98 -8.13 -4.49
CA TRP A 227 -11.58 -8.58 -4.48
C TRP A 227 -11.24 -9.36 -3.23
N LYS A 228 -11.83 -9.03 -2.08
CA LYS A 228 -11.65 -9.78 -0.84
C LYS A 228 -12.19 -11.20 -0.97
N ALA A 229 -13.34 -11.37 -1.62
CA ALA A 229 -13.88 -12.69 -1.93
C ALA A 229 -13.02 -13.48 -2.93
N PHE A 230 -12.41 -12.80 -3.90
CA PHE A 230 -11.41 -13.42 -4.78
C PHE A 230 -10.13 -13.79 -4.03
N GLN A 231 -9.66 -12.96 -3.10
CA GLN A 231 -8.54 -13.29 -2.21
C GLN A 231 -8.83 -14.55 -1.40
N ASN A 232 -10.03 -14.67 -0.82
CA ASN A 232 -10.44 -15.87 -0.07
C ASN A 232 -10.41 -17.12 -0.95
N TYR A 233 -10.92 -17.02 -2.19
CA TYR A 233 -10.82 -18.12 -3.16
C TYR A 233 -9.36 -18.54 -3.41
N LEU A 234 -8.45 -17.58 -3.61
CA LEU A 234 -7.03 -17.88 -3.82
C LEU A 234 -6.36 -18.55 -2.61
N LEU A 235 -6.81 -18.22 -1.39
CA LEU A 235 -6.31 -18.83 -0.15
C LEU A 235 -6.80 -20.28 0.00
N GLU A 236 -7.98 -20.60 -0.51
CA GLU A 236 -8.60 -21.92 -0.42
C GLU A 236 -8.19 -22.87 -1.56
N LEU A 237 -7.45 -22.38 -2.58
CA LEU A 237 -6.97 -23.19 -3.70
C LEU A 237 -6.14 -24.42 -3.29
N ASN A 238 -5.50 -24.40 -2.12
CA ASN A 238 -4.75 -25.55 -1.61
C ASN A 238 -5.66 -26.75 -1.25
N ASN A 239 -6.93 -26.49 -0.91
CA ASN A 239 -7.82 -27.49 -0.34
C ASN A 239 -8.61 -28.27 -1.40
N GLU A 240 -8.70 -27.78 -2.65
CA GLU A 240 -9.45 -28.43 -3.71
C GLU A 240 -8.60 -28.57 -4.98
N LYS A 241 -8.56 -29.78 -5.55
CA LYS A 241 -8.03 -30.04 -6.91
C LYS A 241 -8.92 -29.37 -7.95
N HIS A 242 -8.90 -28.05 -7.99
CA HIS A 242 -9.61 -27.28 -8.98
C HIS A 242 -8.80 -27.25 -10.27
N GLN A 243 -9.39 -27.74 -11.37
CA GLN A 243 -8.84 -27.52 -12.70
C GLN A 243 -8.88 -26.02 -13.00
N LEU A 244 -7.72 -25.36 -12.83
CA LEU A 244 -7.55 -23.97 -13.23
C LEU A 244 -7.45 -23.90 -14.75
N ASP A 245 -8.18 -22.95 -15.33
CA ASP A 245 -8.05 -22.60 -16.75
C ASP A 245 -6.62 -22.12 -17.01
N LYS A 246 -5.86 -22.86 -17.84
CA LYS A 246 -4.44 -22.58 -18.11
C LYS A 246 -4.20 -21.12 -18.55
N ASN A 247 -5.17 -20.54 -19.25
CA ASN A 247 -5.09 -19.17 -19.76
C ASN A 247 -5.19 -18.09 -18.66
N LYS A 248 -5.61 -18.45 -17.45
CA LYS A 248 -5.81 -17.52 -16.31
C LYS A 248 -4.78 -17.67 -15.19
N ILE A 249 -3.90 -18.66 -15.31
CA ILE A 249 -2.84 -18.95 -14.34
C ILE A 249 -1.99 -17.71 -14.05
N LEU A 250 -1.57 -17.00 -15.10
CA LEU A 250 -0.72 -15.82 -14.94
C LEU A 250 -1.47 -14.64 -14.29
N ASP A 251 -2.76 -14.45 -14.60
CA ASP A 251 -3.60 -13.47 -13.91
C ASP A 251 -3.70 -13.78 -12.40
N PHE A 252 -3.83 -15.06 -12.05
CA PHE A 252 -3.96 -15.49 -10.66
C PHE A 252 -2.64 -15.27 -9.90
N LEU A 253 -1.49 -15.49 -10.54
CA LEU A 253 -0.18 -15.17 -9.97
C LEU A 253 0.02 -13.66 -9.80
N ILE A 254 -0.35 -12.84 -10.80
CA ILE A 254 -0.25 -11.37 -10.74
C ILE A 254 -1.05 -10.85 -9.55
N TYR A 255 -2.34 -11.18 -9.49
CA TYR A 255 -3.22 -10.71 -8.43
C TYR A 255 -2.89 -11.34 -7.08
N GLY A 256 -2.56 -12.63 -7.06
CA GLY A 256 -2.15 -13.33 -5.85
C GLY A 256 -0.87 -12.76 -5.25
N THR A 257 0.06 -12.30 -6.09
CA THR A 257 1.31 -11.64 -5.64
C THR A 257 0.99 -10.36 -4.89
N VAL A 258 0.11 -9.52 -5.44
CA VAL A 258 -0.34 -8.28 -4.77
C VAL A 258 -1.15 -8.60 -3.51
N LEU A 259 -2.07 -9.57 -3.57
CA LEU A 259 -2.93 -9.98 -2.45
C LEU A 259 -2.23 -10.82 -1.39
N LYS A 260 -0.95 -11.16 -1.59
CA LYS A 260 -0.12 -11.99 -0.71
C LYS A 260 -0.70 -13.39 -0.45
N THR A 261 -1.20 -14.03 -1.50
CA THR A 261 -1.78 -15.39 -1.44
C THR A 261 -0.94 -16.44 -2.15
N THR A 262 0.13 -16.06 -2.87
CA THR A 262 0.94 -16.99 -3.68
C THR A 262 1.61 -18.11 -2.88
N SER A 263 1.92 -17.90 -1.60
CA SER A 263 2.52 -18.94 -0.75
C SER A 263 1.60 -20.14 -0.50
N ASN A 264 0.29 -19.95 -0.69
CA ASN A 264 -0.73 -20.96 -0.43
C ASN A 264 -1.21 -21.60 -1.74
N MET A 265 -0.69 -21.17 -2.88
CA MET A 265 -1.01 -21.77 -4.17
C MET A 265 -0.14 -23.01 -4.37
N PRO A 266 -0.69 -24.16 -4.77
CA PRO A 266 0.12 -25.38 -4.86
C PRO A 266 1.05 -25.32 -6.09
N ASN A 267 2.29 -25.78 -5.92
CA ASN A 267 3.36 -25.68 -6.94
C ASN A 267 3.00 -26.43 -8.24
N ASP A 268 2.20 -27.48 -8.15
CA ASP A 268 1.85 -28.38 -9.24
C ASP A 268 1.00 -27.69 -10.33
N PHE A 269 0.40 -26.54 -10.04
CA PHE A 269 -0.59 -25.89 -10.91
C PHE A 269 0.00 -24.99 -12.00
N PHE A 270 1.28 -24.61 -11.95
CA PHE A 270 1.78 -23.43 -12.68
C PHE A 270 2.91 -23.72 -13.68
N GLU A 271 3.24 -24.98 -13.96
CA GLU A 271 4.22 -25.41 -14.98
C GLU A 271 5.54 -24.58 -14.99
N GLY A 272 6.04 -24.15 -13.82
CA GLY A 272 7.28 -23.37 -13.64
C GLY A 272 7.13 -21.84 -13.69
N VAL A 273 5.94 -21.32 -14.00
CA VAL A 273 5.66 -19.86 -13.96
C VAL A 273 5.51 -19.36 -12.52
N ASP A 274 5.04 -20.22 -11.61
CA ASP A 274 5.08 -20.01 -10.16
C ASP A 274 6.51 -19.92 -9.63
N GLU A 275 7.39 -20.80 -10.10
CA GLU A 275 8.81 -20.82 -9.70
C GLU A 275 9.47 -19.49 -10.07
N LEU A 276 9.21 -18.99 -11.29
CA LEU A 276 9.64 -17.66 -11.73
C LEU A 276 9.07 -16.56 -10.84
N ALA A 277 7.76 -16.54 -10.62
CA ALA A 277 7.08 -15.51 -9.82
C ALA A 277 7.62 -15.50 -8.38
N PHE A 278 7.83 -16.67 -7.78
CA PHE A 278 8.35 -16.82 -6.43
C PHE A 278 9.81 -16.39 -6.32
N LYS A 279 10.69 -16.88 -7.22
CA LYS A 279 12.10 -16.48 -7.27
C LYS A 279 12.23 -14.97 -7.48
N LEU A 280 11.50 -14.40 -8.44
CA LEU A 280 11.49 -12.96 -8.71
C LEU A 280 11.02 -12.17 -7.48
N ASN A 281 9.90 -12.55 -6.86
CA ASN A 281 9.40 -11.84 -5.67
C ASN A 281 10.40 -11.88 -4.51
N LYS A 282 11.03 -13.04 -4.29
CA LYS A 282 12.04 -13.23 -3.25
C LYS A 282 13.26 -12.33 -3.49
N ILE A 283 13.76 -12.30 -4.74
CA ILE A 283 14.86 -11.44 -5.16
C ILE A 283 14.48 -9.98 -4.90
N ILE A 284 13.41 -9.47 -5.51
CA ILE A 284 13.01 -8.05 -5.41
C ILE A 284 12.83 -7.61 -3.95
N LYS A 285 12.21 -8.43 -3.10
CA LYS A 285 12.09 -8.13 -1.67
C LYS A 285 13.44 -8.01 -0.97
N LYS A 286 14.34 -8.97 -1.20
CA LYS A 286 15.71 -8.96 -0.66
C LYS A 286 16.46 -7.71 -1.12
N CYS A 287 16.34 -7.32 -2.40
CA CYS A 287 16.93 -6.12 -2.97
C CYS A 287 16.47 -4.85 -2.24
N ILE A 288 15.15 -4.70 -2.07
CA ILE A 288 14.55 -3.53 -1.41
C ILE A 288 14.99 -3.45 0.07
N ILE A 289 14.96 -4.57 0.80
CA ILE A 289 15.38 -4.62 2.21
C ILE A 289 16.85 -4.26 2.36
N ASN A 290 17.73 -4.87 1.54
CA ASN A 290 19.16 -4.60 1.60
C ASN A 290 19.45 -3.11 1.34
N ALA A 291 18.80 -2.53 0.33
CA ALA A 291 19.02 -1.14 0.00
C ALA A 291 18.47 -0.16 1.06
N GLU A 292 17.34 -0.46 1.70
CA GLU A 292 16.85 0.32 2.86
C GLU A 292 17.87 0.31 4.01
N LEU A 293 18.46 -0.85 4.30
CA LEU A 293 19.51 -0.98 5.33
C LEU A 293 20.76 -0.18 4.99
N TYR A 294 21.19 -0.17 3.73
CA TYR A 294 22.35 0.62 3.30
C TYR A 294 22.08 2.13 3.31
N ALA A 295 20.88 2.55 2.88
CA ALA A 295 20.47 3.94 2.92
C ALA A 295 20.41 4.48 4.36
N TYR A 296 19.84 3.70 5.29
CA TYR A 296 19.77 4.07 6.70
C TYR A 296 21.15 4.21 7.34
N ARG A 297 22.07 3.28 7.03
CA ARG A 297 23.46 3.39 7.49
C ARG A 297 24.11 4.67 6.98
N LYS A 298 23.97 5.01 5.69
CA LYS A 298 24.61 6.22 5.11
C LYS A 298 24.11 7.54 5.74
N ILE A 299 22.91 7.57 6.30
CA ILE A 299 22.34 8.72 7.01
C ILE A 299 22.90 8.85 8.43
N GLN A 300 23.25 7.75 9.11
CA GLN A 300 23.82 7.79 10.47
C GLN A 300 25.30 8.19 10.52
N TRP A 301 26.03 8.15 9.39
CA TRP A 301 27.44 8.55 9.29
C TRP A 301 27.63 9.95 8.69
N LYS A 302 26.57 10.77 8.65
CA LYS A 302 26.59 12.20 8.32
C LYS A 302 25.99 12.99 9.46
#